data_AF-A0A223V8Z3-F1
#
_entry.id   AF-A0A223V8Z3-F1
#
_cell.length_a   1.000
_cell.length_b   1.000
_cell.length_c   1.000
_cell.angle_alpha   90.00
_cell.angle_beta   90.00
_cell.angle_gamma   90.00
#
_symmetry.space_group_name_H-M   'P 1'
#
loop_
_entity.id
_entity.type
_entity.pdbx_description
1 polymer ?
#
loop_
_entity_poly.entity_id
_entity_poly.type
_entity_poly.pdbx_seq_one_letter_code
_entity_poly.pdbx_strand_id
1 'polypeptide(L)'
;MKLGKLLWIIGSVMINITVGIYIYLSSKAPLDPVERHEYVNDNWQIYGMHWKAEFLFMTMIAIGALYFAFKLKEVSWAIISVGQLILLTTYPIMLGGYQNTTFEMSEMANQMATVVFVFGNLIFLGGLLKLYISDTYLKKWLKWTAIVLSGITFLTFFITYVDIIDWQQALMIGPLINILYLINAFYGAKIKVD
;
A
#
# COMPACT_ATOMS: atom_id res chain seq x y z
N MET A 1 -11.65 22.79 2.32
CA MET A 1 -10.48 21.91 2.54
C MET A 1 -9.79 21.70 1.19
N LYS A 2 -8.49 21.95 1.06
CA LYS A 2 -7.78 21.82 -0.23
C LYS A 2 -7.86 20.35 -0.69
N LEU A 3 -8.23 20.10 -1.96
CA LEU A 3 -8.58 18.78 -2.51
C LEU A 3 -7.55 17.68 -2.19
N GLY A 4 -6.25 17.95 -2.30
CA GLY A 4 -5.21 16.96 -2.00
C GLY A 4 -5.24 16.42 -0.57
N LYS A 5 -5.58 17.27 0.42
CA LYS A 5 -5.75 16.85 1.82
C LYS A 5 -6.92 15.86 1.96
N LEU A 6 -8.03 16.12 1.27
CA LEU A 6 -9.20 15.23 1.26
C LEU A 6 -8.85 13.87 0.65
N LEU A 7 -8.14 13.87 -0.48
CA LEU A 7 -7.73 12.65 -1.19
C LEU A 7 -6.81 11.77 -0.35
N TRP A 8 -5.84 12.37 0.35
CA TRP A 8 -4.99 11.63 1.30
C TRP A 8 -5.79 10.94 2.39
N ILE A 9 -6.73 11.68 3.02
CA ILE A 9 -7.55 11.16 4.13
C ILE A 9 -8.46 10.04 3.64
N ILE A 10 -9.25 10.29 2.59
CA ILE A 10 -10.20 9.29 2.08
C ILE A 10 -9.45 8.07 1.56
N GLY A 11 -8.40 8.25 0.76
CA GLY A 11 -7.62 7.13 0.23
C GLY A 11 -7.05 6.26 1.35
N SER A 12 -6.50 6.87 2.39
CA SER A 12 -5.94 6.13 3.54
C SER A 12 -7.03 5.40 4.37
N VAL A 13 -8.25 5.94 4.45
CA VAL A 13 -9.36 5.23 5.10
C VAL A 13 -9.87 4.08 4.21
N MET A 14 -10.03 4.33 2.91
CA MET A 14 -10.64 3.35 1.99
C MET A 14 -9.71 2.16 1.72
N ILE A 15 -8.38 2.35 1.72
CA ILE A 15 -7.43 1.23 1.55
C ILE A 15 -7.51 0.20 2.69
N ASN A 16 -7.88 0.64 3.91
CA ASN A 16 -8.11 -0.31 5.01
C ASN A 16 -9.28 -1.27 4.70
N ILE A 17 -10.32 -0.75 4.05
CA ILE A 17 -11.49 -1.55 3.66
C ILE A 17 -11.08 -2.55 2.58
N THR A 18 -10.30 -2.13 1.59
CA THR A 18 -9.86 -3.03 0.53
C THR A 18 -8.94 -4.12 1.04
N VAL A 19 -8.03 -3.83 1.98
CA VAL A 19 -7.21 -4.87 2.63
C VAL A 19 -8.11 -5.90 3.36
N GLY A 20 -9.17 -5.45 4.04
CA GLY A 20 -10.15 -6.36 4.64
C GLY A 20 -10.86 -7.24 3.61
N ILE A 21 -11.26 -6.66 2.48
CA ILE A 21 -11.86 -7.39 1.35
C ILE A 21 -10.85 -8.38 0.77
N TYR A 22 -9.59 -7.99 0.59
CA TYR A 22 -8.53 -8.86 0.08
C TYR A 22 -8.35 -10.09 0.98
N ILE A 23 -8.27 -9.90 2.31
CA ILE A 23 -8.15 -11.01 3.27
C ILE A 23 -9.35 -11.97 3.13
N TYR A 24 -10.56 -11.42 3.02
CA TYR A 24 -11.76 -12.22 2.81
C TYR A 24 -11.71 -13.01 1.49
N LEU A 25 -11.37 -12.35 0.36
CA LEU A 25 -11.28 -13.01 -0.95
C LEU A 25 -10.19 -14.09 -0.96
N SER A 26 -9.02 -13.80 -0.41
CA SER A 26 -7.90 -14.74 -0.28
C SER A 26 -8.25 -15.94 0.60
N SER A 27 -9.10 -15.79 1.62
CA SER A 27 -9.59 -16.91 2.45
C SER A 27 -10.53 -17.87 1.73
N LYS A 28 -11.11 -17.44 0.59
CA LYS A 28 -12.02 -18.26 -0.23
C LYS A 28 -11.31 -18.96 -1.37
N ALA A 29 -10.15 -18.47 -1.79
CA ALA A 29 -9.41 -19.02 -2.89
C ALA A 29 -8.72 -20.34 -2.51
N PRO A 30 -8.61 -21.31 -3.43
CA PRO A 30 -7.81 -22.52 -3.24
C PRO A 30 -6.37 -22.23 -2.82
N LEU A 31 -5.72 -23.20 -2.16
CA LEU A 31 -4.30 -23.09 -1.79
C LEU A 31 -3.37 -23.50 -2.94
N ASP A 32 -3.82 -24.42 -3.79
CA ASP A 32 -3.07 -24.80 -4.99
C ASP A 32 -2.96 -23.60 -5.95
N PRO A 33 -1.76 -23.26 -6.45
CA PRO A 33 -1.57 -22.09 -7.31
C PRO A 33 -2.36 -22.13 -8.63
N VAL A 34 -2.50 -23.31 -9.24
CA VAL A 34 -3.20 -23.47 -10.53
C VAL A 34 -4.69 -23.34 -10.31
N GLU A 35 -5.24 -24.06 -9.33
CA GLU A 35 -6.65 -23.94 -8.95
C GLU A 35 -7.00 -22.51 -8.50
N ARG A 36 -6.08 -21.83 -7.81
CA ARG A 36 -6.25 -20.43 -7.41
C ARG A 36 -6.33 -19.50 -8.61
N HIS A 37 -5.48 -19.69 -9.62
CA HIS A 37 -5.53 -18.90 -10.86
C HIS A 37 -6.86 -19.09 -11.59
N GLU A 38 -7.31 -20.33 -11.73
CA GLU A 38 -8.61 -20.66 -12.33
C GLU A 38 -9.75 -20.01 -11.54
N TYR A 39 -9.74 -20.16 -10.21
CA TYR A 39 -10.74 -19.55 -9.33
C TYR A 39 -10.79 -18.02 -9.45
N VAL A 40 -9.64 -17.36 -9.54
CA VAL A 40 -9.57 -15.89 -9.73
C VAL A 40 -10.15 -15.49 -11.09
N ASN A 41 -9.89 -16.26 -12.14
CA ASN A 41 -10.44 -16.01 -13.48
C ASN A 41 -11.95 -16.24 -13.53
N ASP A 42 -12.45 -17.32 -12.95
CA ASP A 42 -13.89 -17.61 -12.85
C ASP A 42 -14.63 -16.52 -12.08
N ASN A 43 -13.97 -15.89 -11.11
CA ASN A 43 -14.50 -14.80 -10.30
C ASN A 43 -13.95 -13.43 -10.68
N TRP A 44 -13.47 -13.26 -11.92
CA TRP A 44 -12.69 -12.08 -12.32
C TRP A 44 -13.40 -10.75 -12.07
N GLN A 45 -14.72 -10.70 -12.23
CA GLN A 45 -15.48 -9.47 -11.99
C GLN A 45 -15.25 -8.92 -10.57
N ILE A 46 -15.15 -9.80 -9.58
CA ILE A 46 -14.93 -9.43 -8.18
C ILE A 46 -13.47 -9.03 -7.95
N TYR A 47 -12.52 -9.88 -8.36
CA TYR A 47 -11.08 -9.62 -8.18
C TYR A 47 -10.61 -8.40 -8.96
N GLY A 48 -10.98 -8.29 -10.23
CA GLY A 48 -10.66 -7.16 -11.09
C GLY A 48 -11.28 -5.85 -10.60
N MET A 49 -12.52 -5.88 -10.07
CA MET A 49 -13.12 -4.68 -9.47
C MET A 49 -12.41 -4.28 -8.17
N HIS A 50 -12.06 -5.26 -7.33
CA HIS A 50 -11.29 -5.04 -6.11
C HIS A 50 -9.94 -4.37 -6.41
N TRP A 51 -9.13 -4.92 -7.32
CA TRP A 51 -7.84 -4.31 -7.69
C TRP A 51 -7.98 -2.94 -8.34
N LYS A 52 -9.02 -2.71 -9.15
CA LYS A 52 -9.32 -1.37 -9.69
C LYS A 52 -9.67 -0.36 -8.59
N ALA A 53 -10.43 -0.78 -7.57
CA ALA A 53 -10.75 0.06 -6.43
C ALA A 53 -9.50 0.40 -5.60
N GLU A 54 -8.64 -0.59 -5.34
CA GLU A 54 -7.35 -0.37 -4.68
C GLU A 54 -6.47 0.61 -5.45
N PHE A 55 -6.35 0.42 -6.77
CA PHE A 55 -5.62 1.33 -7.64
C PHE A 55 -6.13 2.77 -7.53
N LEU A 56 -7.45 2.97 -7.52
CA LEU A 56 -8.07 4.28 -7.32
C LEU A 56 -7.71 4.88 -5.96
N PHE A 57 -7.83 4.13 -4.87
CA PHE A 57 -7.57 4.64 -3.53
C PHE A 57 -6.09 4.94 -3.31
N MET A 58 -5.19 4.09 -3.80
CA MET A 58 -3.76 4.36 -3.79
C MET A 58 -3.42 5.60 -4.64
N THR A 59 -4.14 5.82 -5.75
CA THR A 59 -3.96 7.04 -6.57
C THR A 59 -4.36 8.28 -5.79
N MET A 60 -5.44 8.23 -5.01
CA MET A 60 -5.84 9.33 -4.12
C MET A 60 -4.76 9.62 -3.07
N ILE A 61 -4.15 8.58 -2.48
CA ILE A 61 -3.03 8.72 -1.54
C ILE A 61 -1.83 9.36 -2.25
N ALA A 62 -1.46 8.91 -3.44
CA ALA A 62 -0.35 9.46 -4.22
C ALA A 62 -0.55 10.95 -4.55
N ILE A 63 -1.74 11.35 -5.01
CA ILE A 63 -2.07 12.76 -5.27
C ILE A 63 -1.99 13.58 -3.98
N GLY A 64 -2.48 13.03 -2.87
CA GLY A 64 -2.37 13.66 -1.56
C GLY A 64 -0.92 13.86 -1.11
N ALA A 65 -0.07 12.84 -1.28
CA ALA A 65 1.36 12.90 -0.97
C ALA A 65 2.08 13.96 -1.82
N LEU A 66 1.81 13.99 -3.13
CA LEU A 66 2.38 14.98 -4.05
C LEU A 66 1.95 16.39 -3.67
N TYR A 67 0.67 16.58 -3.32
CA TYR A 67 0.16 17.85 -2.85
C TYR A 67 0.92 18.36 -1.61
N PHE A 68 1.17 17.48 -0.61
CA PHE A 68 1.98 17.85 0.55
C PHE A 68 3.44 18.08 0.20
N ALA A 69 4.02 17.30 -0.70
CA ALA A 69 5.40 17.47 -1.17
C ALA A 69 5.60 18.87 -1.79
N PHE A 70 4.70 19.31 -2.67
CA PHE A 70 4.80 20.63 -3.29
C PHE A 70 4.56 21.78 -2.32
N LYS A 71 3.67 21.61 -1.34
CA LYS A 71 3.29 22.69 -0.43
C LYS A 71 4.22 22.84 0.77
N LEU A 72 4.61 21.72 1.39
CA LEU A 72 5.46 21.73 2.58
C LEU A 72 6.94 21.72 2.22
N LYS A 73 7.29 21.29 1.00
CA LYS A 73 8.68 21.18 0.51
C LYS A 73 9.58 20.33 1.42
N GLU A 74 9.00 19.39 2.15
CA GLU A 74 9.74 18.44 2.97
C GLU A 74 10.12 17.21 2.15
N VAL A 75 11.36 16.75 2.31
CA VAL A 75 11.89 15.58 1.60
C VAL A 75 11.11 14.30 1.92
N SER A 76 10.56 14.19 3.14
CA SER A 76 9.70 13.08 3.57
C SER A 76 8.55 12.85 2.59
N TRP A 77 7.79 13.91 2.26
CA TRP A 77 6.65 13.84 1.35
C TRP A 77 7.04 13.52 -0.09
N ALA A 78 8.21 13.98 -0.55
CA ALA A 78 8.74 13.60 -1.85
C ALA A 78 9.03 12.08 -1.92
N ILE A 79 9.69 11.53 -0.89
CA ILE A 79 9.97 10.09 -0.79
C ILE A 79 8.67 9.28 -0.74
N ILE A 80 7.71 9.69 0.08
CA ILE A 80 6.36 9.07 0.18
C ILE A 80 5.69 9.03 -1.21
N SER A 81 5.75 10.14 -1.95
CA SER A 81 5.16 10.24 -3.28
C SER A 81 5.81 9.28 -4.28
N VAL A 82 7.15 9.21 -4.29
CA VAL A 82 7.88 8.28 -5.16
C VAL A 82 7.51 6.83 -4.85
N GLY A 83 7.49 6.45 -3.57
CA GLY A 83 7.08 5.11 -3.16
C GLY A 83 5.66 4.77 -3.62
N GLN A 84 4.71 5.70 -3.45
CA GLN A 84 3.33 5.53 -3.90
C GLN A 84 3.22 5.39 -5.43
N LEU A 85 3.96 6.17 -6.20
CA LEU A 85 3.96 6.06 -7.66
C LEU A 85 4.50 4.70 -8.13
N ILE A 86 5.50 4.15 -7.45
CA ILE A 86 6.00 2.79 -7.72
C ILE A 86 4.91 1.77 -7.39
N LEU A 87 4.30 1.85 -6.21
CA LEU A 87 3.20 0.95 -5.80
C LEU A 87 2.03 0.94 -6.77
N LEU A 88 1.72 2.09 -7.39
CA LEU A 88 0.65 2.16 -8.38
C LEU A 88 0.89 1.26 -9.59
N THR A 89 2.15 0.97 -9.93
CA THR A 89 2.48 0.11 -11.07
C THR A 89 2.17 -1.38 -10.82
N THR A 90 2.01 -1.79 -9.57
CA THR A 90 1.54 -3.14 -9.20
C THR A 90 0.18 -3.45 -9.84
N TYR A 91 -0.74 -2.49 -9.86
CA TYR A 91 -2.12 -2.74 -10.28
C TYR A 91 -2.26 -2.99 -11.79
N PRO A 92 -1.67 -2.19 -12.70
CA PRO A 92 -1.64 -2.53 -14.13
C PRO A 92 -1.01 -3.90 -14.41
N ILE A 93 0.04 -4.29 -13.68
CA ILE A 93 0.67 -5.61 -13.83
C ILE A 93 -0.32 -6.72 -13.47
N MET A 94 -0.97 -6.62 -12.31
CA MET A 94 -1.94 -7.62 -11.84
C MET A 94 -3.18 -7.67 -12.76
N LEU A 95 -3.74 -6.52 -13.11
CA LEU A 95 -4.94 -6.42 -13.95
C LEU A 95 -4.70 -6.94 -15.37
N GLY A 96 -3.54 -6.68 -15.95
CA GLY A 96 -3.18 -7.17 -17.29
C GLY A 96 -2.66 -8.60 -17.30
N GLY A 97 -2.05 -9.05 -16.20
CA GLY A 97 -1.36 -10.34 -16.12
C GLY A 97 -2.23 -11.53 -15.74
N TYR A 98 -3.40 -11.31 -15.14
CA TYR A 98 -4.27 -12.41 -14.65
C TYR A 98 -5.45 -12.74 -15.56
N GLN A 99 -6.13 -11.74 -16.13
CA GLN A 99 -7.39 -11.97 -16.83
C GLN A 99 -7.19 -12.72 -18.15
N ASN A 100 -7.79 -13.91 -18.27
CA ASN A 100 -7.75 -14.73 -19.49
C ASN A 100 -6.32 -15.03 -19.97
N THR A 101 -5.36 -15.11 -19.04
CA THR A 101 -3.98 -15.47 -19.34
C THR A 101 -3.69 -16.91 -18.90
N THR A 102 -2.59 -17.48 -19.38
CA THR A 102 -2.11 -18.77 -18.88
C THR A 102 -1.61 -18.64 -17.44
N PHE A 103 -1.56 -19.76 -16.72
CA PHE A 103 -1.05 -19.79 -15.36
C PHE A 103 0.36 -19.19 -15.27
N GLU A 104 1.26 -19.55 -16.18
CA GLU A 104 2.65 -19.07 -16.20
C GLU A 104 2.74 -17.55 -16.36
N MET A 105 1.86 -16.97 -17.18
CA MET A 105 1.79 -15.51 -17.37
C MET A 105 1.27 -14.81 -16.10
N SER A 106 0.26 -15.40 -15.44
CA SER A 106 -0.25 -14.89 -14.17
C SER A 106 0.79 -14.99 -13.04
N GLU A 107 1.57 -16.07 -13.02
CA GLU A 107 2.63 -16.29 -12.04
C GLU A 107 3.77 -15.28 -12.23
N MET A 108 4.21 -15.09 -13.47
CA MET A 108 5.20 -14.08 -13.81
C MET A 108 4.73 -12.68 -13.41
N ALA A 109 3.47 -12.33 -13.74
CA ALA A 109 2.88 -11.06 -13.35
C ALA A 109 2.83 -10.90 -11.82
N ASN A 110 2.47 -11.95 -11.09
CA ASN A 110 2.44 -11.96 -9.62
C ASN A 110 3.84 -11.73 -9.01
N GLN A 111 4.87 -12.38 -9.56
CA GLN A 111 6.25 -12.18 -9.12
C GLN A 111 6.71 -10.73 -9.37
N MET A 112 6.48 -10.20 -10.58
CA MET A 112 6.78 -8.81 -10.90
C MET A 112 6.05 -7.83 -9.97
N ALA A 113 4.75 -8.05 -9.79
CA ALA A 113 3.90 -7.24 -8.91
C ALA A 113 4.39 -7.27 -7.46
N THR A 114 4.81 -8.44 -6.97
CA THR A 114 5.35 -8.61 -5.60
C THR A 114 6.64 -7.83 -5.42
N VAL A 115 7.60 -7.93 -6.35
CA VAL A 115 8.87 -7.18 -6.28
C VAL A 115 8.61 -5.67 -6.27
N VAL A 116 7.77 -5.18 -7.18
CA VAL A 116 7.37 -3.77 -7.25
C VAL A 116 6.66 -3.33 -5.96
N PHE A 117 5.76 -4.16 -5.44
CA PHE A 117 4.99 -3.87 -4.23
C PHE A 117 5.91 -3.76 -3.00
N VAL A 118 6.81 -4.73 -2.81
CA VAL A 118 7.77 -4.75 -1.71
C VAL A 118 8.70 -3.54 -1.78
N PHE A 119 9.29 -3.28 -2.96
CA PHE A 119 10.20 -2.15 -3.15
C PHE A 119 9.51 -0.79 -3.00
N GLY A 120 8.31 -0.62 -3.57
CA GLY A 120 7.52 0.59 -3.43
C GLY A 120 7.16 0.87 -1.96
N ASN A 121 6.81 -0.17 -1.19
CA ASN A 121 6.54 -0.06 0.23
C ASN A 121 7.79 0.32 1.03
N LEU A 122 8.98 -0.19 0.67
CA LEU A 122 10.23 0.23 1.32
C LEU A 122 10.45 1.74 1.22
N ILE A 123 10.32 2.29 0.01
CA ILE A 123 10.49 3.72 -0.22
C ILE A 123 9.39 4.50 0.53
N PHE A 124 8.13 4.10 0.39
CA PHE A 124 7.00 4.76 1.06
C PHE A 124 7.16 4.79 2.59
N LEU A 125 7.47 3.65 3.20
CA LEU A 125 7.64 3.51 4.65
C LEU A 125 8.90 4.23 5.14
N GLY A 126 9.98 4.25 4.37
CA GLY A 126 11.16 5.06 4.69
C GLY A 126 10.82 6.56 4.73
N GLY A 127 9.98 7.01 3.80
CA GLY A 127 9.42 8.37 3.79
C GLY A 127 8.54 8.67 5.01
N LEU A 128 7.65 7.74 5.37
CA LEU A 128 6.79 7.85 6.56
C LEU A 128 7.60 7.84 7.86
N LEU A 129 8.59 6.97 7.99
CA LEU A 129 9.44 6.89 9.16
C LEU A 129 10.17 8.23 9.37
N LYS A 130 10.77 8.78 8.30
CA LYS A 130 11.39 10.11 8.34
C LYS A 130 10.38 11.19 8.74
N LEU A 131 9.19 11.19 8.12
CA LEU A 131 8.10 12.13 8.43
C LEU A 131 7.76 12.11 9.92
N TYR A 132 7.51 10.92 10.48
CA TYR A 132 7.09 10.76 11.86
C TYR A 132 8.20 11.05 12.87
N ILE A 133 9.48 10.83 12.55
CA ILE A 133 10.58 11.21 13.44
C ILE A 133 10.61 12.74 13.63
N SER A 134 10.48 13.49 12.53
CA SER A 134 10.46 14.96 12.55
C SER A 134 9.12 15.58 12.93
N ASP A 135 8.08 14.77 13.14
CA ASP A 135 6.73 15.28 13.32
C ASP A 135 6.51 16.09 14.61
N THR A 136 5.68 17.13 14.50
CA THR A 136 5.19 17.98 15.59
C THR A 136 3.66 18.02 15.72
N TYR A 137 2.90 17.42 14.80
CA TYR A 137 1.43 17.47 14.78
C TYR A 137 0.76 16.33 15.57
N LEU A 138 1.36 15.14 15.64
CA LEU A 138 0.83 14.02 16.40
C LEU A 138 1.11 14.16 17.90
N LYS A 139 0.19 13.65 18.71
CA LYS A 139 0.44 13.46 20.15
C LYS A 139 1.62 12.52 20.34
N LYS A 140 2.43 12.74 21.38
CA LYS A 140 3.67 11.99 21.65
C LYS A 140 3.49 10.46 21.58
N TRP A 141 2.44 9.92 22.18
CA TRP A 141 2.17 8.47 22.14
C TRP A 141 1.91 7.97 20.72
N LEU A 142 1.07 8.70 19.95
CA LEU A 142 0.69 8.32 18.59
C LEU A 142 1.86 8.47 17.61
N LYS A 143 2.71 9.49 17.82
CA LYS A 143 3.98 9.66 17.10
C LYS A 143 4.88 8.43 17.29
N TRP A 144 5.10 8.00 18.53
CA TRP A 144 5.92 6.82 18.81
C TRP A 144 5.31 5.54 18.25
N THR A 145 3.99 5.36 18.35
CA THR A 145 3.29 4.25 17.70
C THR A 145 3.54 4.25 16.19
N ALA A 146 3.40 5.40 15.53
CA ALA A 146 3.62 5.53 14.09
C ALA A 146 5.08 5.20 13.69
N ILE A 147 6.06 5.67 14.47
CA ILE A 147 7.49 5.37 14.27
C ILE A 147 7.75 3.87 14.40
N VAL A 148 7.27 3.23 15.47
CA VAL A 148 7.48 1.79 15.70
C VAL A 148 6.81 0.95 14.61
N LEU A 149 5.55 1.26 14.29
CA LEU A 149 4.82 0.53 13.24
C LEU A 149 5.50 0.68 11.88
N SER A 150 5.86 1.91 11.49
CA SER A 150 6.55 2.15 10.21
C SER A 150 7.92 1.49 10.18
N GLY A 151 8.66 1.51 11.29
CA GLY A 151 9.96 0.85 11.42
C GLY A 151 9.88 -0.68 11.30
N ILE A 152 8.98 -1.32 12.04
CA ILE A 152 8.76 -2.78 11.96
C ILE A 152 8.36 -3.16 10.53
N THR A 153 7.38 -2.46 9.97
CA THR A 153 6.88 -2.74 8.62
C THR A 153 7.98 -2.56 7.57
N PHE A 154 8.77 -1.48 7.67
CA PHE A 154 9.92 -1.21 6.80
C PHE A 154 10.94 -2.35 6.88
N LEU A 155 11.30 -2.78 8.08
CA LEU A 155 12.24 -3.89 8.28
C LEU A 155 11.71 -5.20 7.70
N THR A 156 10.42 -5.50 7.88
CA THR A 156 9.81 -6.70 7.29
C THR A 156 9.90 -6.68 5.76
N PHE A 157 9.52 -5.58 5.11
CA PHE A 157 9.67 -5.45 3.66
C PHE A 157 11.14 -5.49 3.23
N PHE A 158 12.07 -5.00 4.04
CA PHE A 158 13.48 -4.99 3.70
C PHE A 158 14.02 -6.41 3.70
N ILE A 159 13.73 -7.17 4.76
CA ILE A 159 14.08 -8.58 4.92
C ILE A 159 13.41 -9.43 3.82
N THR A 160 12.18 -9.09 3.42
CA THR A 160 11.50 -9.73 2.27
C THR A 160 12.21 -9.43 0.96
N TYR A 161 12.63 -8.17 0.74
CA TYR A 161 13.31 -7.75 -0.49
C TYR A 161 14.69 -8.38 -0.67
N VAL A 162 15.39 -8.72 0.41
CA VAL A 162 16.67 -9.43 0.38
C VAL A 162 16.50 -10.96 0.50
N ASP A 163 15.29 -11.47 0.28
CA ASP A 163 14.94 -12.89 0.24
C ASP A 163 15.28 -13.68 1.52
N ILE A 164 15.27 -13.03 2.69
CA ILE A 164 15.44 -13.73 3.98
C ILE A 164 14.11 -14.39 4.43
N ILE A 165 12.97 -13.76 4.11
CA ILE A 165 11.63 -14.30 4.32
C ILE A 165 10.84 -14.23 3.01
N ASP A 166 9.86 -15.10 2.84
CA ASP A 166 8.99 -15.07 1.67
C ASP A 166 7.83 -14.05 1.81
N TRP A 167 7.13 -13.83 0.70
CA TRP A 167 5.98 -12.93 0.66
C TRP A 167 4.81 -13.39 1.57
N GLN A 168 4.60 -14.69 1.71
CA GLN A 168 3.51 -15.21 2.56
C GLN A 168 3.75 -14.89 4.03
N GLN A 169 5.00 -15.00 4.49
CA GLN A 169 5.43 -14.60 5.82
C GLN A 169 5.28 -13.08 6.00
N ALA A 170 5.63 -12.29 4.98
CA ALA A 170 5.46 -10.83 5.01
C ALA A 170 3.99 -10.40 5.10
N LEU A 171 3.04 -11.16 4.56
CA LEU A 171 1.60 -10.81 4.66
C LEU A 171 1.09 -10.75 6.11
N MET A 172 1.76 -11.40 7.05
CA MET A 172 1.38 -11.37 8.47
C MET A 172 1.41 -9.96 9.10
N ILE A 173 2.17 -9.02 8.53
CA ILE A 173 2.22 -7.63 9.01
C ILE A 173 1.13 -6.73 8.42
N GLY A 174 0.26 -7.25 7.55
CA GLY A 174 -0.85 -6.52 6.93
C GLY A 174 -1.71 -5.71 7.93
N PRO A 175 -2.07 -6.24 9.11
CA PRO A 175 -2.79 -5.48 10.13
C PRO A 175 -2.05 -4.23 10.64
N LEU A 176 -0.71 -4.26 10.69
CA LEU A 176 0.10 -3.12 11.12
C LEU A 176 0.05 -1.98 10.08
N ILE A 177 0.08 -2.34 8.79
CA ILE A 177 -0.06 -1.41 7.67
C ILE A 177 -1.43 -0.72 7.70
N ASN A 178 -2.49 -1.46 8.00
CA ASN A 178 -3.83 -0.91 8.17
C ASN A 178 -3.89 0.18 9.26
N ILE A 179 -3.32 -0.10 10.43
CA ILE A 179 -3.22 0.88 11.52
C ILE A 179 -2.41 2.11 11.06
N LEU A 180 -1.31 1.92 10.35
CA LEU A 180 -0.53 3.03 9.77
C LEU A 180 -1.35 3.90 8.82
N TYR A 181 -2.18 3.30 7.97
CA TYR A 181 -3.07 4.07 7.10
C TYR A 181 -4.11 4.88 7.89
N LEU A 182 -4.63 4.37 9.00
CA LEU A 182 -5.51 5.16 9.89
C LEU A 182 -4.76 6.33 10.54
N ILE A 183 -3.51 6.10 10.97
CA ILE A 183 -2.63 7.16 11.48
C ILE A 183 -2.37 8.19 10.38
N ASN A 184 -2.13 7.77 9.13
CA ASN A 184 -1.97 8.65 7.98
C ASN A 184 -3.21 9.51 7.75
N ALA A 185 -4.40 8.92 7.76
CA ALA A 185 -5.65 9.68 7.63
C ALA A 185 -5.78 10.76 8.72
N PHE A 186 -5.52 10.38 9.98
CA PHE A 186 -5.54 11.32 11.10
C PHE A 186 -4.48 12.42 10.96
N TYR A 187 -3.26 12.04 10.57
CA TYR A 187 -2.15 12.96 10.33
C TYR A 187 -2.48 13.99 9.26
N GLY A 188 -3.01 13.50 8.13
CA GLY A 188 -3.50 14.31 7.04
C GLY A 188 -4.55 15.30 7.51
N ALA A 189 -5.48 14.92 8.41
CA ALA A 189 -6.46 15.84 8.96
C ALA A 189 -5.84 16.95 9.84
N LYS A 190 -4.75 16.65 10.55
CA LYS A 190 -4.08 17.57 11.49
C LYS A 190 -3.10 18.54 10.85
N ILE A 191 -2.45 18.17 9.75
CA ILE A 191 -1.54 19.07 9.05
C ILE A 191 -2.26 20.35 8.63
N LYS A 192 -1.58 21.48 8.85
CA LYS A 192 -1.97 22.79 8.32
C LYS A 192 -1.13 23.07 7.07
N VAL A 193 -1.81 23.42 5.99
CA VAL A 193 -1.17 23.78 4.71
C VAL A 193 -1.68 25.15 4.31
N ASP A 194 -0.84 26.16 4.48
CA ASP A 194 -1.14 27.54 4.11
C ASP A 194 -1.18 27.73 2.58
#